data_AF-A0A4Y6IDM2-F1
#
_entry.id   AF-A0A4Y6IDM2-F1
#
_cell.length_a   1.000
_cell.length_b   1.000
_cell.length_c   1.000
_cell.angle_alpha   90.00
_cell.angle_beta   90.00
_cell.angle_gamma   90.00
#
_symmetry.space_group_name_H-M   'P 1'
#
loop_
_entity.id
_entity.type
_entity.pdbx_description
1 polymer ?
#
loop_
_entity_poly.entity_id
_entity_poly.type
_entity_poly.pdbx_seq_one_letter_code
_entity_poly.pdbx_strand_id
1 'polypeptide(L)'
;MARYSPERKEAILKKLLPPHNLTVAEVAREEGIAVQTLYHWRDIVRKEGRPVPGKTLTTDDWSAEAKFAVLIETAPLSEAELSQYCREKGLFREQVQQWKQDCLAGFQTSEVQTKTIKQQAKADRAEIKSLQRELRYKEKALAEAAALLVLRKKPQCALGGRQRGELTPLPERIELIALIQEAYTNGARLYKACAETGLSKRTYRRWYRAGQVQADLRPIAARPEPTNKLEAHERQQILSVCNQEEYASLPPSQIVPTLLDSGIYIASESSFYRVLNAHGQLNHRGRTQAAVNRSKPLSYRADGPNQVWSWDITYLASTVKGQFYYLYMFEDIYSRKIVGYEVHEQECGEYAAALIQRCMLREQCFNTPLVLHSDNGAPMKSLAMKAKLEELGITASLSRPRVSNDNPFSESLFKTLKYRPQWPKSGFSSLAGAREWVEKFVKWYNDEHKHSQLNFVSPGQRHAQLDNAILAKRKEVLEAAKARRPTRWSKDVRNCEAVGAVTLNPDKAPIEGVINAA
;
A
#
# COMPACT_ATOMS: atom_id res chain seq x y z
N MET A 1 -92.60 3.09 -19.28
CA MET A 1 -92.25 4.51 -19.46
C MET A 1 -92.28 4.83 -20.95
N ALA A 2 -93.10 5.80 -21.37
CA ALA A 2 -93.20 6.18 -22.77
C ALA A 2 -91.85 6.70 -23.30
N ARG A 3 -91.29 6.08 -24.35
CA ARG A 3 -90.11 6.59 -25.04
C ARG A 3 -90.56 7.67 -26.03
N TYR A 4 -90.31 8.93 -25.68
CA TYR A 4 -90.54 10.06 -26.59
C TYR A 4 -89.36 10.19 -27.57
N SER A 5 -89.63 10.27 -28.87
CA SER A 5 -88.60 10.48 -29.89
C SER A 5 -87.93 11.85 -29.74
N PRO A 6 -86.69 12.04 -30.23
CA PRO A 6 -85.99 13.32 -30.15
C PRO A 6 -86.77 14.45 -30.81
N GLU A 7 -87.39 14.20 -31.99
CA GLU A 7 -88.17 15.23 -32.68
C GLU A 7 -89.41 15.62 -31.87
N ARG A 8 -90.03 14.65 -31.18
CA ARG A 8 -91.18 14.91 -30.33
C ARG A 8 -90.80 15.71 -29.08
N LYS A 9 -89.63 15.46 -28.48
CA LYS A 9 -89.13 16.27 -27.36
C LYS A 9 -88.89 17.72 -27.79
N GLU A 10 -88.30 17.93 -28.95
CA GLU A 10 -87.99 19.26 -29.46
C GLU A 10 -89.27 20.03 -29.85
N ALA A 11 -90.26 19.37 -30.46
CA ALA A 11 -91.56 19.97 -30.77
C ALA A 11 -92.31 20.42 -29.49
N ILE A 12 -92.25 19.63 -28.43
CA ILE A 12 -92.90 19.95 -27.15
C ILE A 12 -92.18 21.09 -26.43
N LEU A 13 -90.83 21.12 -26.47
CA LEU A 13 -90.06 22.22 -25.90
C LEU A 13 -90.26 23.54 -26.67
N LYS A 14 -90.52 23.50 -27.99
CA LYS A 14 -90.88 24.70 -28.79
C LYS A 14 -92.16 25.37 -28.31
N LYS A 15 -93.13 24.63 -27.74
CA LYS A 15 -94.36 25.22 -27.18
C LYS A 15 -94.11 26.10 -25.94
N LEU A 16 -92.98 25.90 -25.25
CA LEU A 16 -92.55 26.71 -24.11
C LEU A 16 -91.82 28.00 -24.54
N LEU A 17 -91.60 28.19 -25.84
CA LEU A 17 -90.88 29.31 -26.44
C LEU A 17 -91.85 30.17 -27.30
N PRO A 18 -91.49 31.41 -27.66
CA PRO A 18 -92.28 32.23 -28.56
C PRO A 18 -92.50 31.54 -29.92
N PRO A 19 -93.69 31.67 -30.55
CA PRO A 19 -94.80 32.57 -30.19
C PRO A 19 -95.81 31.99 -29.18
N HIS A 20 -95.68 30.71 -28.77
CA HIS A 20 -96.71 30.03 -27.99
C HIS A 20 -96.64 30.33 -26.48
N ASN A 21 -95.44 30.45 -25.91
CA ASN A 21 -95.19 30.86 -24.51
C ASN A 21 -96.03 30.14 -23.43
N LEU A 22 -96.37 28.86 -23.65
CA LEU A 22 -97.17 28.09 -22.69
C LEU A 22 -96.36 27.74 -21.45
N THR A 23 -97.01 27.65 -20.28
CA THR A 23 -96.35 27.24 -19.05
C THR A 23 -96.08 25.73 -19.03
N VAL A 24 -95.07 25.29 -18.25
CA VAL A 24 -94.74 23.85 -18.10
C VAL A 24 -95.95 23.04 -17.60
N ALA A 25 -96.81 23.64 -16.78
CA ALA A 25 -98.03 22.99 -16.28
C ALA A 25 -99.13 22.86 -17.34
N GLU A 26 -99.24 23.82 -18.26
CA GLU A 26 -100.18 23.77 -19.39
C GLU A 26 -99.73 22.76 -20.44
N VAL A 27 -98.45 22.77 -20.83
CA VAL A 27 -97.90 21.80 -21.79
C VAL A 27 -97.94 20.37 -21.23
N ALA A 28 -97.71 20.19 -19.92
CA ALA A 28 -97.88 18.89 -19.27
C ALA A 28 -99.31 18.35 -19.40
N ARG A 29 -100.31 19.24 -19.29
CA ARG A 29 -101.72 18.89 -19.35
C ARG A 29 -102.18 18.62 -20.80
N GLU A 30 -101.73 19.43 -21.77
CA GLU A 30 -102.04 19.23 -23.19
C GLU A 30 -101.43 17.95 -23.75
N GLU A 31 -100.16 17.68 -23.44
CA GLU A 31 -99.41 16.57 -24.05
C GLU A 31 -99.47 15.27 -23.23
N GLY A 32 -100.14 15.30 -22.07
CA GLY A 32 -100.25 14.15 -21.17
C GLY A 32 -98.89 13.69 -20.62
N ILE A 33 -97.97 14.63 -20.38
CA ILE A 33 -96.61 14.35 -19.90
C ILE A 33 -96.48 14.78 -18.44
N ALA A 34 -95.80 13.96 -17.63
CA ALA A 34 -95.50 14.31 -16.25
C ALA A 34 -94.70 15.62 -16.17
N VAL A 35 -95.16 16.55 -15.33
CA VAL A 35 -94.55 17.88 -15.13
C VAL A 35 -93.06 17.81 -14.83
N GLN A 36 -92.63 16.83 -14.02
CA GLN A 36 -91.22 16.62 -13.67
C GLN A 36 -90.35 16.25 -14.89
N THR A 37 -90.89 15.51 -15.85
CA THR A 37 -90.17 15.13 -17.08
C THR A 37 -89.89 16.35 -17.95
N LEU A 38 -90.86 17.28 -18.06
CA LEU A 38 -90.68 18.53 -18.79
C LEU A 38 -89.66 19.46 -18.10
N TYR A 39 -89.66 19.51 -16.76
CA TYR A 39 -88.62 20.22 -16.02
C TYR A 39 -87.23 19.62 -16.24
N HIS A 40 -87.10 18.29 -16.24
CA HIS A 40 -85.84 17.62 -16.50
C HIS A 40 -85.30 17.88 -17.91
N TRP A 41 -86.15 17.81 -18.94
CA TRP A 41 -85.74 18.12 -20.32
C TRP A 41 -85.33 19.58 -20.48
N ARG A 42 -86.05 20.50 -19.82
CA ARG A 42 -85.69 21.92 -19.79
C ARG A 42 -84.30 22.14 -19.18
N ASP A 43 -83.98 21.49 -18.07
CA ASP A 43 -82.71 21.70 -17.38
C ASP A 43 -81.51 21.12 -18.14
N ILE A 44 -81.69 20.01 -18.88
CA ILE A 44 -80.68 19.47 -19.80
C ILE A 44 -80.39 20.49 -20.92
N VAL A 45 -81.44 20.98 -21.56
CA VAL A 45 -81.33 21.94 -22.66
C VAL A 45 -80.74 23.28 -22.18
N ARG A 46 -80.97 23.66 -20.91
CA ARG A 46 -80.35 24.82 -20.27
C ARG A 46 -78.85 24.64 -20.03
N LYS A 47 -78.39 23.44 -19.65
CA LYS A 47 -76.95 23.12 -19.51
C LYS A 47 -76.21 23.11 -20.85
N GLU A 48 -76.93 22.82 -21.93
CA GLU A 48 -76.44 22.86 -23.31
C GLU A 48 -76.49 24.28 -23.93
N GLY A 49 -76.85 25.30 -23.13
CA GLY A 49 -76.75 26.71 -23.53
C GLY A 49 -77.90 27.25 -24.40
N ARG A 50 -79.00 26.49 -24.57
CA ARG A 50 -80.19 27.00 -25.28
C ARG A 50 -81.11 27.78 -24.33
N PRO A 51 -81.65 28.95 -24.72
CA PRO A 51 -82.44 29.80 -23.84
C PRO A 51 -83.84 29.20 -23.62
N VAL A 52 -84.18 28.86 -22.37
CA VAL A 52 -85.53 28.41 -21.98
C VAL A 52 -85.99 29.15 -20.71
N PRO A 53 -87.27 29.60 -20.61
CA PRO A 53 -87.70 30.43 -19.47
C PRO A 53 -87.75 29.67 -18.14
N GLY A 54 -87.11 30.20 -17.10
CA GLY A 54 -87.20 29.67 -15.74
C GLY A 54 -86.46 30.49 -14.67
N LYS A 55 -87.25 31.03 -13.72
CA LYS A 55 -86.95 31.69 -12.42
C LYS A 55 -85.75 32.68 -12.40
N THR A 56 -86.11 33.95 -12.15
CA THR A 56 -85.27 35.15 -11.95
C THR A 56 -83.90 34.88 -11.34
N LEU A 57 -82.84 35.07 -12.14
CA LEU A 57 -81.43 35.03 -11.74
C LEU A 57 -80.96 36.43 -11.33
N THR A 58 -80.28 36.52 -10.19
CA THR A 58 -79.44 37.66 -9.81
C THR A 58 -78.23 37.74 -10.75
N THR A 59 -77.77 38.95 -11.03
CA THR A 59 -76.84 39.28 -12.14
C THR A 59 -75.43 38.69 -12.01
N ASP A 60 -75.04 38.19 -10.84
CA ASP A 60 -73.71 37.59 -10.60
C ASP A 60 -73.53 36.18 -11.18
N ASP A 61 -74.62 35.41 -11.34
CA ASP A 61 -74.59 34.00 -11.80
C ASP A 61 -74.56 33.85 -13.33
N TRP A 62 -74.35 34.93 -14.07
CA TRP A 62 -74.24 34.87 -15.53
C TRP A 62 -72.90 34.22 -15.94
N SER A 63 -72.96 33.28 -16.89
CA SER A 63 -71.76 32.65 -17.46
C SER A 63 -70.88 33.70 -18.15
N ALA A 64 -69.57 33.43 -18.24
CA ALA A 64 -68.62 34.32 -18.91
C ALA A 64 -69.04 34.61 -20.37
N GLU A 65 -69.62 33.61 -21.05
CA GLU A 65 -70.16 33.73 -22.42
C GLU A 65 -71.39 34.65 -22.48
N ALA A 66 -72.29 34.57 -21.49
CA ALA A 66 -73.48 35.43 -21.43
C ALA A 66 -73.13 36.88 -21.09
N LYS A 67 -72.19 37.11 -20.16
CA LYS A 67 -71.64 38.45 -19.86
C LYS A 67 -70.94 39.05 -21.08
N PHE A 68 -70.22 38.23 -21.84
CA PHE A 68 -69.56 38.65 -23.08
C PHE A 68 -70.53 38.98 -24.22
N ALA A 69 -71.60 38.20 -24.39
CA ALA A 69 -72.64 38.50 -25.37
C ALA A 69 -73.30 39.87 -25.13
N VAL A 70 -73.60 40.19 -23.86
CA VAL A 70 -74.11 41.52 -23.48
C VAL A 70 -73.13 42.63 -23.82
N LEU A 71 -71.82 42.43 -23.60
CA LEU A 71 -70.80 43.42 -23.97
C LEU A 71 -70.74 43.68 -25.47
N ILE A 72 -70.96 42.65 -26.30
CA ILE A 72 -71.01 42.79 -27.76
C ILE A 72 -72.28 43.53 -28.20
N GLU A 73 -73.45 43.11 -27.67
CA GLU A 73 -74.75 43.71 -28.03
C GLU A 73 -74.86 45.17 -27.60
N THR A 74 -74.20 45.55 -26.51
CA THR A 74 -74.18 46.93 -25.99
C THR A 74 -73.09 47.81 -26.59
N ALA A 75 -72.12 47.25 -27.33
CA ALA A 75 -71.01 47.99 -27.91
C ALA A 75 -71.42 49.10 -28.92
N PRO A 76 -72.45 48.93 -29.78
CA PRO A 76 -72.85 49.96 -30.73
C PRO A 76 -73.93 50.92 -30.19
N LEU A 77 -74.45 50.71 -28.97
CA LEU A 77 -75.57 51.48 -28.44
C LEU A 77 -75.13 52.83 -27.85
N SER A 78 -75.91 53.87 -28.09
CA SER A 78 -75.75 55.17 -27.41
C SER A 78 -76.12 55.09 -25.92
N GLU A 79 -75.75 56.09 -25.11
CA GLU A 79 -76.01 56.04 -23.66
C GLU A 79 -77.51 55.92 -23.28
N ALA A 80 -78.37 56.52 -24.10
CA ALA A 80 -79.82 56.44 -23.93
C ALA A 80 -80.35 55.03 -24.25
N GLU A 81 -79.85 54.44 -25.35
CA GLU A 81 -80.21 53.08 -25.79
C GLU A 81 -79.64 52.01 -24.85
N LEU A 82 -78.43 52.21 -24.33
CA LEU A 82 -77.83 51.35 -23.32
C LEU A 82 -78.63 51.34 -22.02
N SER A 83 -79.12 52.51 -21.60
CA SER A 83 -79.97 52.64 -20.41
C SER A 83 -81.33 51.96 -20.60
N GLN A 84 -81.90 52.03 -21.80
CA GLN A 84 -83.11 51.29 -22.16
C GLN A 84 -82.85 49.78 -22.17
N TYR A 85 -81.80 49.33 -22.85
CA TYR A 85 -81.41 47.92 -22.93
C TYR A 85 -81.16 47.32 -21.53
N CYS A 86 -80.46 48.06 -20.66
CA CYS A 86 -80.22 47.67 -19.28
C CYS A 86 -81.53 47.49 -18.50
N ARG A 87 -82.52 48.38 -18.67
CA ARG A 87 -83.85 48.25 -18.03
C ARG A 87 -84.64 47.06 -18.56
N GLU A 88 -84.62 46.82 -19.87
CA GLU A 88 -85.30 45.68 -20.50
C GLU A 88 -84.71 44.33 -20.07
N LYS A 89 -83.39 44.27 -19.84
CA LYS A 89 -82.67 43.05 -19.45
C LYS A 89 -82.44 42.90 -17.95
N GLY A 90 -82.85 43.88 -17.13
CA GLY A 90 -82.69 43.85 -15.67
C GLY A 90 -81.24 44.01 -15.20
N LEU A 91 -80.44 44.78 -15.93
CA LEU A 91 -79.02 45.07 -15.66
C LEU A 91 -78.84 46.53 -15.23
N PHE A 92 -77.77 46.80 -14.47
CA PHE A 92 -77.32 48.18 -14.20
C PHE A 92 -76.22 48.59 -15.18
N ARG A 93 -76.15 49.88 -15.53
CA ARG A 93 -75.16 50.43 -16.46
C ARG A 93 -73.73 50.19 -15.96
N GLU A 94 -73.55 50.30 -14.66
CA GLU A 94 -72.29 50.11 -13.95
C GLU A 94 -71.80 48.67 -14.06
N GLN A 95 -72.71 47.69 -14.11
CA GLN A 95 -72.36 46.27 -14.25
C GLN A 95 -71.79 45.98 -15.65
N VAL A 96 -72.41 46.53 -16.70
CA VAL A 96 -71.92 46.38 -18.08
C VAL A 96 -70.56 47.08 -18.24
N GLN A 97 -70.37 48.24 -17.61
CA GLN A 97 -69.06 48.91 -17.61
C GLN A 97 -68.00 48.14 -16.82
N GLN A 98 -68.35 47.57 -15.68
CA GLN A 98 -67.42 46.76 -14.89
C GLN A 98 -66.99 45.51 -15.65
N TRP A 99 -67.92 44.78 -16.29
CA TRP A 99 -67.58 43.61 -17.10
C TRP A 99 -66.70 43.97 -18.29
N LYS A 100 -66.89 45.16 -18.89
CA LYS A 100 -66.00 45.67 -19.94
C LYS A 100 -64.57 45.87 -19.42
N GLN A 101 -64.42 46.45 -18.24
CA GLN A 101 -63.11 46.67 -17.61
C GLN A 101 -62.45 45.35 -17.21
N ASP A 102 -63.18 44.43 -16.59
CA ASP A 102 -62.68 43.11 -16.18
C ASP A 102 -62.23 42.28 -17.40
N CYS A 103 -62.99 42.35 -18.51
CA CYS A 103 -62.62 41.70 -19.76
C CYS A 103 -61.30 42.25 -20.30
N LEU A 104 -61.13 43.58 -20.33
CA LEU A 104 -59.88 44.23 -20.76
C LEU A 104 -58.69 43.91 -19.84
N ALA A 105 -58.89 43.83 -18.52
CA ALA A 105 -57.85 43.48 -17.55
C ALA A 105 -57.42 42.01 -17.62
N GLY A 106 -58.35 41.08 -17.90
CA GLY A 106 -58.05 39.67 -18.10
C GLY A 106 -57.11 39.40 -19.28
N PHE A 107 -57.24 40.17 -20.37
CA PHE A 107 -56.34 40.09 -21.52
C PHE A 107 -54.90 40.53 -21.18
N GLN A 108 -54.72 41.52 -20.29
CA GLN A 108 -53.38 41.99 -19.88
C GLN A 108 -52.68 41.03 -18.90
N THR A 109 -53.45 40.35 -18.03
CA THR A 109 -52.90 39.49 -16.97
C THR A 109 -52.44 38.11 -17.50
N SER A 110 -53.14 37.59 -18.52
CA SER A 110 -52.84 36.29 -19.15
C SER A 110 -51.47 36.27 -19.86
N GLU A 111 -51.09 37.34 -20.57
CA GLU A 111 -49.80 37.37 -21.28
C GLU A 111 -48.60 37.41 -20.34
N VAL A 112 -48.69 38.14 -19.23
CA VAL A 112 -47.60 38.28 -18.26
C VAL A 112 -47.38 37.00 -17.45
N GLN A 113 -48.46 36.34 -17.00
CA GLN A 113 -48.37 35.06 -16.32
C GLN A 113 -47.83 33.96 -17.25
N THR A 114 -48.29 33.90 -18.50
CA THR A 114 -47.83 32.90 -19.46
C THR A 114 -46.35 33.05 -19.81
N LYS A 115 -45.85 34.29 -19.92
CA LYS A 115 -44.42 34.56 -20.12
C LYS A 115 -43.56 34.11 -18.93
N THR A 116 -44.02 34.38 -17.71
CA THR A 116 -43.30 34.02 -16.47
C THR A 116 -43.22 32.50 -16.30
N ILE A 117 -44.32 31.78 -16.52
CA ILE A 117 -44.37 30.31 -16.46
C ILE A 117 -43.45 29.68 -17.52
N LYS A 118 -43.44 30.22 -18.75
CA LYS A 118 -42.54 29.74 -19.82
C LYS A 118 -41.07 29.98 -19.50
N GLN A 119 -40.72 31.10 -18.86
CA GLN A 119 -39.35 31.38 -18.43
C GLN A 119 -38.90 30.43 -17.32
N GLN A 120 -39.75 30.20 -16.31
CA GLN A 120 -39.46 29.25 -15.23
C GLN A 120 -39.28 27.82 -15.77
N ALA A 121 -40.20 27.33 -16.61
CA ALA A 121 -40.09 26.00 -17.21
C ALA A 121 -38.82 25.82 -18.06
N LYS A 122 -38.33 26.90 -18.69
CA LYS A 122 -37.06 26.87 -19.44
C LYS A 122 -35.85 26.79 -18.50
N ALA A 123 -35.87 27.50 -17.38
CA ALA A 123 -34.83 27.44 -16.35
C ALA A 123 -34.76 26.05 -15.71
N ASP A 124 -35.90 25.51 -15.26
CA ASP A 124 -35.99 24.18 -14.66
C ASP A 124 -35.50 23.08 -15.62
N ARG A 125 -35.87 23.18 -16.91
CA ARG A 125 -35.39 22.22 -17.93
C ARG A 125 -33.88 22.30 -18.15
N ALA A 126 -33.28 23.48 -18.03
CA ALA A 126 -31.83 23.65 -18.11
C ALA A 126 -31.13 23.05 -16.88
N GLU A 127 -31.69 23.26 -15.70
CA GLU A 127 -31.19 22.70 -14.43
C GLU A 127 -31.27 21.17 -14.41
N ILE A 128 -32.40 20.59 -14.77
CA ILE A 128 -32.56 19.13 -14.90
C ILE A 128 -31.51 18.54 -15.85
N LYS A 129 -31.27 19.20 -16.99
CA LYS A 129 -30.25 18.75 -17.96
C LYS A 129 -28.83 18.85 -17.39
N SER A 130 -28.55 19.86 -16.55
CA SER A 130 -27.28 20.01 -15.85
C SER A 130 -27.10 18.89 -14.81
N LEU A 131 -28.09 18.69 -13.94
CA LEU A 131 -28.09 17.65 -12.90
C LEU A 131 -27.97 16.24 -13.51
N GLN A 132 -28.67 15.96 -14.62
CA GLN A 132 -28.53 14.69 -15.34
C GLN A 132 -27.13 14.48 -15.95
N ARG A 133 -26.41 15.54 -16.31
CA ARG A 133 -25.01 15.43 -16.77
C ARG A 133 -24.09 15.16 -15.59
N GLU A 134 -24.29 15.84 -14.48
CA GLU A 134 -23.51 15.65 -13.26
C GLU A 134 -23.71 14.25 -12.68
N LEU A 135 -24.95 13.76 -12.61
CA LEU A 135 -25.28 12.41 -12.17
C LEU A 135 -24.55 11.36 -13.03
N ARG A 136 -24.66 11.45 -14.37
CA ARG A 136 -23.94 10.55 -15.29
C ARG A 136 -22.42 10.60 -15.11
N TYR A 137 -21.86 11.78 -14.84
CA TYR A 137 -20.44 11.93 -14.56
C TYR A 137 -20.05 11.23 -13.25
N LYS A 138 -20.82 11.44 -12.18
CA LYS A 138 -20.60 10.82 -10.86
C LYS A 138 -20.78 9.30 -10.89
N GLU A 139 -21.83 8.79 -11.55
CA GLU A 139 -22.06 7.35 -11.74
C GLU A 139 -20.91 6.69 -12.49
N LYS A 140 -20.41 7.33 -13.55
CA LYS A 140 -19.26 6.83 -14.32
C LYS A 140 -17.97 6.82 -13.48
N ALA A 141 -17.75 7.84 -12.66
CA ALA A 141 -16.60 7.91 -11.75
C ALA A 141 -16.69 6.83 -10.65
N LEU A 142 -17.89 6.60 -10.12
CA LEU A 142 -18.15 5.56 -9.11
C LEU A 142 -17.94 4.16 -9.70
N ALA A 143 -18.46 3.88 -10.89
CA ALA A 143 -18.23 2.61 -11.59
C ALA A 143 -16.73 2.36 -11.84
N GLU A 144 -15.98 3.37 -12.29
CA GLU A 144 -14.53 3.27 -12.46
C GLU A 144 -13.82 2.99 -11.13
N ALA A 145 -14.18 3.68 -10.05
CA ALA A 145 -13.58 3.47 -8.73
C ALA A 145 -13.89 2.06 -8.17
N ALA A 146 -15.14 1.59 -8.30
CA ALA A 146 -15.56 0.27 -7.86
C ALA A 146 -14.82 -0.84 -8.63
N ALA A 147 -14.74 -0.72 -9.96
CA ALA A 147 -14.03 -1.67 -10.81
C ALA A 147 -12.54 -1.76 -10.47
N LEU A 148 -11.88 -0.62 -10.21
CA LEU A 148 -10.47 -0.59 -9.79
C LEU A 148 -10.26 -1.17 -8.39
N LEU A 149 -11.17 -0.92 -7.44
CA LEU A 149 -11.09 -1.50 -6.09
C LEU A 149 -11.22 -3.03 -6.10
N VAL A 150 -12.14 -3.57 -6.89
CA VAL A 150 -12.29 -5.02 -7.09
C VAL A 150 -11.02 -5.58 -7.74
N LEU A 151 -10.52 -4.91 -8.78
CA LEU A 151 -9.27 -5.28 -9.44
C LEU A 151 -8.06 -5.17 -8.53
N ARG A 152 -8.06 -4.35 -7.47
CA ARG A 152 -6.94 -4.26 -6.53
C ARG A 152 -6.93 -5.40 -5.51
N LYS A 153 -8.12 -5.87 -5.09
CA LYS A 153 -8.25 -6.97 -4.12
C LYS A 153 -7.95 -8.34 -4.72
N LYS A 154 -8.38 -8.60 -5.95
CA LYS A 154 -8.21 -9.91 -6.61
C LYS A 154 -6.74 -10.33 -6.85
N PRO A 155 -5.81 -9.47 -7.32
CA PRO A 155 -4.43 -9.83 -7.62
C PRO A 155 -3.53 -9.81 -6.38
N GLN A 156 -3.91 -9.17 -5.27
CA GLN A 156 -3.14 -9.27 -4.01
C GLN A 156 -3.08 -10.71 -3.47
N CYS A 157 -4.05 -11.57 -3.82
CA CYS A 157 -4.00 -13.00 -3.50
C CYS A 157 -3.22 -13.84 -4.53
N ALA A 158 -2.96 -13.34 -5.75
CA ALA A 158 -2.41 -14.14 -6.85
C ALA A 158 -0.99 -13.75 -7.28
N LEU A 159 -0.57 -12.49 -7.07
CA LEU A 159 0.63 -11.94 -7.68
C LEU A 159 1.38 -11.06 -6.67
N GLY A 160 2.32 -11.67 -5.95
CA GLY A 160 3.32 -10.96 -5.16
C GLY A 160 4.10 -9.92 -5.98
N GLY A 161 4.74 -8.96 -5.30
CA GLY A 161 5.38 -7.79 -5.91
C GLY A 161 6.35 -8.15 -7.04
N ARG A 162 5.89 -8.02 -8.29
CA ARG A 162 6.68 -8.37 -9.47
C ARG A 162 7.78 -7.36 -9.74
N GLN A 163 8.95 -7.85 -10.14
CA GLN A 163 10.04 -7.01 -10.60
C GLN A 163 10.05 -6.88 -12.14
N ARG A 164 10.47 -5.72 -12.63
CA ARG A 164 10.58 -5.44 -14.06
C ARG A 164 11.59 -6.39 -14.71
N GLY A 165 11.14 -7.23 -15.65
CA GLY A 165 12.00 -8.12 -16.46
C GLY A 165 11.73 -9.62 -16.27
N GLU A 166 10.98 -9.98 -15.24
CA GLU A 166 10.62 -11.36 -14.92
C GLU A 166 9.83 -12.04 -16.05
N LEU A 167 9.97 -13.37 -16.17
CA LEU A 167 9.21 -14.16 -17.12
C LEU A 167 7.79 -14.34 -16.58
N THR A 168 6.78 -14.01 -17.38
CA THR A 168 5.37 -14.26 -17.04
C THR A 168 4.89 -15.47 -17.83
N PRO A 169 4.70 -16.63 -17.18
CA PRO A 169 4.10 -17.82 -17.77
C PRO A 169 2.76 -17.54 -18.45
N LEU A 170 2.41 -18.35 -19.45
CA LEU A 170 1.15 -18.20 -20.18
C LEU A 170 -0.11 -18.26 -19.28
N PRO A 171 -0.21 -19.17 -18.28
CA PRO A 171 -1.37 -19.21 -17.37
C PRO A 171 -1.58 -17.89 -16.62
N GLU A 172 -0.52 -17.30 -16.08
CA GLU A 172 -0.59 -16.01 -15.38
C GLU A 172 -1.02 -14.87 -16.32
N ARG A 173 -0.60 -14.90 -17.59
CA ARG A 173 -1.03 -13.88 -18.57
C ARG A 173 -2.53 -13.98 -18.84
N ILE A 174 -3.07 -15.20 -18.92
CA ILE A 174 -4.49 -15.43 -19.16
C ILE A 174 -5.31 -14.84 -18.01
N GLU A 175 -4.95 -15.15 -16.77
CA GLU A 175 -5.62 -14.64 -15.58
C GLU A 175 -5.56 -13.12 -15.48
N LEU A 176 -4.38 -12.52 -15.68
CA LEU A 176 -4.20 -11.07 -15.66
C LEU A 176 -5.03 -10.35 -16.73
N ILE A 177 -5.07 -10.89 -17.95
CA ILE A 177 -5.84 -10.29 -19.03
C ILE A 177 -7.34 -10.40 -18.73
N ALA A 178 -7.79 -11.53 -18.19
CA ALA A 178 -9.19 -11.71 -17.79
C ALA A 178 -9.61 -10.68 -16.74
N LEU A 179 -8.79 -10.47 -15.70
CA LEU A 179 -9.04 -9.47 -14.65
C LEU A 179 -9.06 -8.03 -15.20
N ILE A 180 -8.14 -7.68 -16.10
CA ILE A 180 -8.11 -6.36 -16.74
C ILE A 180 -9.33 -6.15 -17.64
N GLN A 181 -9.76 -7.19 -18.36
CA GLN A 181 -10.96 -7.15 -19.20
C GLN A 181 -12.22 -7.00 -18.35
N GLU A 182 -12.34 -7.75 -17.26
CA GLU A 182 -13.45 -7.63 -16.31
C GLU A 182 -13.56 -6.20 -15.75
N ALA A 183 -12.45 -5.61 -15.33
CA ALA A 183 -12.43 -4.23 -14.85
C ALA A 183 -12.81 -3.23 -15.96
N TYR A 184 -12.34 -3.46 -17.19
CA TYR A 184 -12.66 -2.62 -18.34
C TYR A 184 -14.15 -2.70 -18.72
N THR A 185 -14.75 -3.89 -18.70
CA THR A 185 -16.19 -4.08 -18.95
C THR A 185 -17.04 -3.46 -17.84
N ASN A 186 -16.53 -3.44 -16.61
CA ASN A 186 -17.18 -2.81 -15.46
C ASN A 186 -16.98 -1.27 -15.39
N GLY A 187 -16.46 -0.66 -16.45
CA GLY A 187 -16.40 0.80 -16.60
C GLY A 187 -15.05 1.44 -16.26
N ALA A 188 -14.04 0.68 -15.86
CA ALA A 188 -12.69 1.23 -15.66
C ALA A 188 -12.02 1.58 -16.99
N ARG A 189 -11.29 2.70 -17.04
CA ARG A 189 -10.44 2.98 -18.20
C ARG A 189 -9.31 1.97 -18.27
N LEU A 190 -9.08 1.42 -19.47
CA LEU A 190 -8.09 0.36 -19.71
C LEU A 190 -6.71 0.67 -19.13
N TYR A 191 -6.21 1.90 -19.26
CA TYR A 191 -4.87 2.25 -18.76
C TYR A 191 -4.78 2.23 -17.23
N LYS A 192 -5.87 2.57 -16.52
CA LYS A 192 -5.93 2.48 -15.04
C LYS A 192 -5.99 1.03 -14.59
N ALA A 193 -6.81 0.20 -15.26
CA ALA A 193 -6.86 -1.24 -15.00
C ALA A 193 -5.50 -1.92 -15.23
N CYS A 194 -4.78 -1.55 -16.30
CA CYS A 194 -3.41 -2.02 -16.49
C CYS A 194 -2.47 -1.54 -15.38
N ALA A 195 -2.57 -0.29 -14.93
CA ALA A 195 -1.70 0.26 -13.89
C ALA A 195 -1.87 -0.47 -12.54
N GLU A 196 -3.10 -0.79 -12.14
CA GLU A 196 -3.38 -1.55 -10.90
C GLU A 196 -2.76 -2.96 -10.90
N THR A 197 -2.56 -3.56 -12.07
CA THR A 197 -1.91 -4.88 -12.23
C THR A 197 -0.40 -4.80 -12.46
N GLY A 198 0.19 -3.60 -12.36
CA GLY A 198 1.62 -3.37 -12.64
C GLY A 198 2.00 -3.47 -14.12
N LEU A 199 1.02 -3.47 -15.03
CA LEU A 199 1.24 -3.57 -16.48
C LEU A 199 1.08 -2.21 -17.17
N SER A 200 1.91 -1.98 -18.19
CA SER A 200 1.67 -0.86 -19.10
C SER A 200 0.61 -1.22 -20.15
N LYS A 201 -0.14 -0.24 -20.63
CA LYS A 201 -1.07 -0.42 -21.78
C LYS A 201 -0.38 -1.04 -23.01
N ARG A 202 0.91 -0.75 -23.21
CA ARG A 202 1.72 -1.33 -24.30
C ARG A 202 1.98 -2.82 -24.07
N THR A 203 2.27 -3.22 -22.84
CA THR A 203 2.47 -4.63 -22.47
C THR A 203 1.17 -5.41 -22.64
N TYR A 204 0.04 -4.86 -22.18
CA TYR A 204 -1.28 -5.46 -22.38
C TYR A 204 -1.58 -5.72 -23.87
N ARG A 205 -1.39 -4.70 -24.74
CA ARG A 205 -1.57 -4.85 -26.20
C ARG A 205 -0.58 -5.81 -26.87
N ARG A 206 0.55 -6.10 -26.23
CA ARG A 206 1.51 -7.09 -26.72
C ARG A 206 1.08 -8.50 -26.31
N TRP A 207 0.57 -8.66 -25.09
CA TRP A 207 0.09 -9.94 -24.58
C TRP A 207 -1.28 -10.32 -25.13
N TYR A 208 -2.15 -9.36 -25.44
CA TYR A 208 -3.49 -9.59 -25.98
C TYR A 208 -3.60 -9.04 -27.40
N ARG A 209 -3.70 -9.92 -28.39
CA ARG A 209 -3.83 -9.57 -29.82
C ARG A 209 -4.85 -10.46 -30.50
N ALA A 210 -5.68 -9.90 -31.37
CA ALA A 210 -6.68 -10.62 -32.17
C ALA A 210 -7.58 -11.55 -31.32
N GLY A 211 -7.96 -11.12 -30.11
CA GLY A 211 -8.81 -11.91 -29.22
C GLY A 211 -8.08 -12.97 -28.39
N GLN A 212 -6.77 -13.16 -28.58
CA GLN A 212 -6.00 -14.25 -27.97
C GLN A 212 -4.83 -13.74 -27.11
N VAL A 213 -4.56 -14.48 -26.04
CA VAL A 213 -3.40 -14.26 -25.15
C VAL A 213 -2.16 -14.94 -25.74
N GLN A 214 -1.11 -14.15 -25.94
CA GLN A 214 0.14 -14.57 -26.55
C GLN A 214 1.14 -15.07 -25.49
N ALA A 215 1.78 -16.20 -25.76
CA ALA A 215 2.85 -16.74 -24.92
C ALA A 215 4.10 -15.85 -24.91
N ASP A 216 5.00 -16.07 -23.94
CA ASP A 216 6.31 -15.44 -23.99
C ASP A 216 7.18 -16.11 -25.04
N LEU A 217 7.59 -15.36 -26.06
CA LEU A 217 8.45 -15.87 -27.13
C LEU A 217 9.95 -15.74 -26.79
N ARG A 218 10.31 -15.10 -25.66
CA ARG A 218 11.73 -14.99 -25.22
C ARG A 218 12.48 -16.33 -25.11
N PRO A 219 11.83 -17.46 -24.74
CA PRO A 219 12.49 -18.77 -24.72
C PRO A 219 12.74 -19.37 -26.11
N ILE A 220 11.91 -19.02 -27.11
CA ILE A 220 11.92 -19.61 -28.47
C ILE A 220 12.57 -18.65 -29.48
N ALA A 221 12.86 -17.41 -29.07
CA ALA A 221 13.51 -16.43 -29.91
C ALA A 221 14.91 -16.90 -30.31
N ALA A 222 15.11 -17.09 -31.62
CA ALA A 222 16.43 -17.30 -32.20
C ALA A 222 17.29 -16.06 -31.91
N ARG A 223 18.26 -16.21 -31.00
CA ARG A 223 19.23 -15.15 -30.71
C ARG A 223 20.40 -15.32 -31.66
N PRO A 224 20.90 -14.24 -32.28
CA PRO A 224 22.10 -14.33 -33.10
C PRO A 224 23.24 -14.89 -32.25
N GLU A 225 24.08 -15.73 -32.85
CA GLU A 225 25.25 -16.24 -32.16
C GLU A 225 26.16 -15.05 -31.78
N PRO A 226 26.69 -15.01 -30.54
CA PRO A 226 27.62 -13.97 -30.15
C PRO A 226 28.86 -14.00 -31.07
N THR A 227 29.31 -12.84 -31.54
CA THR A 227 30.49 -12.72 -32.42
C THR A 227 31.77 -13.23 -31.78
N ASN A 228 31.83 -13.28 -30.44
CA ASN A 228 32.96 -13.75 -29.64
C ASN A 228 32.83 -15.22 -29.20
N LYS A 229 31.93 -15.99 -29.81
CA LYS A 229 31.74 -17.40 -29.50
C LYS A 229 32.93 -18.20 -30.05
N LEU A 230 33.67 -18.87 -29.15
CA LEU A 230 34.76 -19.76 -29.55
C LEU A 230 34.28 -20.84 -30.52
N GLU A 231 35.01 -20.97 -31.63
CA GLU A 231 34.82 -21.99 -32.65
C GLU A 231 35.16 -23.38 -32.12
N ALA A 232 34.74 -24.42 -32.86
CA ALA A 232 35.01 -25.80 -32.47
C ALA A 232 36.52 -26.11 -32.42
N HIS A 233 37.31 -25.54 -33.34
CA HIS A 233 38.74 -25.76 -33.39
C HIS A 233 39.47 -25.11 -32.20
N GLU A 234 39.10 -23.89 -31.82
CA GLU A 234 39.67 -23.18 -30.66
C GLU A 234 39.38 -23.92 -29.35
N ARG A 235 38.16 -24.46 -29.21
CA ARG A 235 37.80 -25.31 -28.04
C ARG A 235 38.62 -26.58 -27.98
N GLN A 236 38.83 -27.22 -29.13
CA GLN A 236 39.66 -28.42 -29.21
C GLN A 236 41.13 -28.11 -28.88
N GLN A 237 41.62 -26.94 -29.30
CA GLN A 237 42.96 -26.47 -28.95
C GLN A 237 43.11 -26.24 -27.44
N ILE A 238 42.12 -25.63 -26.78
CA ILE A 238 42.09 -25.49 -25.30
C ILE A 238 42.18 -26.86 -24.62
N LEU A 239 41.39 -27.85 -25.08
CA LEU A 239 41.41 -29.20 -24.52
C LEU A 239 42.76 -29.89 -24.76
N SER A 240 43.33 -29.73 -25.95
CA SER A 240 44.64 -30.33 -26.28
C SER A 240 45.72 -29.77 -25.36
N VAL A 241 45.81 -28.46 -25.22
CA VAL A 241 46.83 -27.80 -24.39
C VAL A 241 46.68 -28.18 -22.92
N CYS A 242 45.48 -28.13 -22.35
CA CYS A 242 45.25 -28.53 -20.96
C CYS A 242 45.62 -30.00 -20.65
N ASN A 243 45.66 -30.87 -21.66
CA ASN A 243 45.99 -32.30 -21.51
C ASN A 243 47.41 -32.65 -21.97
N GLN A 244 48.23 -31.67 -22.40
CA GLN A 244 49.66 -31.89 -22.64
C GLN A 244 50.39 -32.15 -21.32
N GLU A 245 51.48 -32.92 -21.38
CA GLU A 245 52.25 -33.36 -20.20
C GLU A 245 52.73 -32.18 -19.33
N GLU A 246 53.16 -31.08 -19.96
CA GLU A 246 53.61 -29.86 -19.28
C GLU A 246 52.50 -29.17 -18.46
N TYR A 247 51.24 -29.27 -18.92
CA TYR A 247 50.10 -28.55 -18.33
C TYR A 247 49.12 -29.45 -17.57
N ALA A 248 49.25 -30.78 -17.69
CA ALA A 248 48.26 -31.75 -17.19
C ALA A 248 47.95 -31.64 -15.69
N SER A 249 48.93 -31.18 -14.90
CA SER A 249 48.80 -31.00 -13.45
C SER A 249 48.44 -29.57 -13.03
N LEU A 250 48.43 -28.61 -13.96
CA LEU A 250 48.26 -27.20 -13.68
C LEU A 250 46.78 -26.77 -13.85
N PRO A 251 46.28 -25.82 -13.04
CA PRO A 251 44.97 -25.21 -13.26
C PRO A 251 45.03 -24.19 -14.42
N PRO A 252 43.89 -23.88 -15.06
CA PRO A 252 43.82 -22.82 -16.09
C PRO A 252 44.38 -21.47 -15.65
N SER A 253 44.29 -21.14 -14.36
CA SER A 253 44.87 -19.93 -13.76
C SER A 253 46.40 -19.85 -13.84
N GLN A 254 47.08 -20.99 -14.06
CA GLN A 254 48.52 -21.05 -14.30
C GLN A 254 48.83 -21.30 -15.78
N ILE A 255 48.07 -22.16 -16.45
CA ILE A 255 48.27 -22.48 -17.87
C ILE A 255 48.17 -21.23 -18.75
N VAL A 256 47.14 -20.40 -18.55
CA VAL A 256 46.93 -19.22 -19.41
C VAL A 256 48.08 -18.22 -19.30
N PRO A 257 48.55 -17.81 -18.09
CA PRO A 257 49.77 -17.02 -17.96
C PRO A 257 51.01 -17.64 -18.62
N THR A 258 51.27 -18.95 -18.43
CA THR A 258 52.44 -19.62 -19.04
C THR A 258 52.41 -19.57 -20.57
N LEU A 259 51.23 -19.73 -21.18
CA LEU A 259 51.05 -19.58 -22.62
C LEU A 259 51.30 -18.13 -23.07
N LEU A 260 50.80 -17.17 -22.30
CA LEU A 260 51.01 -15.74 -22.56
C LEU A 260 52.48 -15.36 -22.49
N ASP A 261 53.23 -15.89 -21.51
CA ASP A 261 54.68 -15.70 -21.39
C ASP A 261 55.43 -16.25 -22.62
N SER A 262 54.88 -17.28 -23.25
CA SER A 262 55.37 -17.88 -24.50
C SER A 262 54.84 -17.17 -25.76
N GLY A 263 54.08 -16.08 -25.61
CA GLY A 263 53.49 -15.31 -26.72
C GLY A 263 52.28 -15.96 -27.38
N ILE A 264 51.68 -16.99 -26.77
CA ILE A 264 50.55 -17.75 -27.31
C ILE A 264 49.27 -17.33 -26.59
N TYR A 265 48.26 -16.90 -27.34
CA TYR A 265 46.93 -16.63 -26.81
C TYR A 265 45.87 -17.45 -27.53
N ILE A 266 45.10 -18.23 -26.77
CA ILE A 266 43.99 -19.05 -27.27
C ILE A 266 42.65 -18.46 -26.81
N ALA A 267 42.48 -18.26 -25.51
CA ALA A 267 41.28 -17.66 -24.92
C ALA A 267 41.56 -17.20 -23.48
N SER A 268 40.60 -16.49 -22.87
CA SER A 268 40.68 -16.08 -21.47
C SER A 268 40.56 -17.27 -20.50
N GLU A 269 41.08 -17.09 -19.28
CA GLU A 269 41.00 -18.08 -18.20
C GLU A 269 39.56 -18.58 -17.95
N SER A 270 38.58 -17.68 -17.92
CA SER A 270 37.17 -18.06 -17.75
C SER A 270 36.65 -18.93 -18.90
N SER A 271 37.15 -18.73 -20.11
CA SER A 271 36.80 -19.56 -21.27
C SER A 271 37.42 -20.96 -21.17
N PHE A 272 38.66 -21.08 -20.70
CA PHE A 272 39.28 -22.37 -20.39
C PHE A 272 38.45 -23.15 -19.36
N TYR A 273 38.10 -22.52 -18.24
CA TYR A 273 37.24 -23.13 -17.22
C TYR A 273 35.90 -23.59 -17.79
N ARG A 274 35.24 -22.77 -18.62
CA ARG A 274 33.96 -23.11 -19.25
C ARG A 274 34.07 -24.31 -20.20
N VAL A 275 35.11 -24.36 -21.03
CA VAL A 275 35.35 -25.47 -21.97
C VAL A 275 35.65 -26.76 -21.19
N LEU A 276 36.54 -26.72 -20.21
CA LEU A 276 36.86 -27.88 -19.37
C LEU A 276 35.62 -28.39 -18.61
N ASN A 277 34.80 -27.50 -18.07
CA ASN A 277 33.56 -27.87 -17.40
C ASN A 277 32.55 -28.51 -18.36
N ALA A 278 32.38 -27.97 -19.56
CA ALA A 278 31.48 -28.53 -20.58
C ALA A 278 31.90 -29.94 -21.03
N HIS A 279 33.20 -30.26 -20.95
CA HIS A 279 33.76 -31.57 -21.26
C HIS A 279 34.03 -32.45 -20.02
N GLY A 280 33.56 -32.04 -18.83
CA GLY A 280 33.70 -32.82 -17.59
C GLY A 280 35.13 -33.00 -17.10
N GLN A 281 36.09 -32.17 -17.54
CA GLN A 281 37.51 -32.24 -17.16
C GLN A 281 37.86 -31.35 -15.95
N LEU A 282 36.89 -30.60 -15.41
CA LEU A 282 37.04 -29.71 -14.26
C LEU A 282 36.67 -30.37 -12.92
N ASN A 283 37.11 -31.60 -12.72
CA ASN A 283 36.89 -32.31 -11.46
C ASN A 283 37.88 -31.85 -10.38
N HIS A 284 37.52 -32.06 -9.11
CA HIS A 284 38.41 -31.79 -8.00
C HIS A 284 39.68 -32.66 -8.10
N ARG A 285 40.85 -32.03 -8.29
CA ARG A 285 42.16 -32.69 -8.34
C ARG A 285 42.89 -32.39 -7.03
N GLY A 286 43.16 -33.41 -6.21
CA GLY A 286 43.94 -33.28 -4.97
C GLY A 286 43.38 -34.07 -3.77
N ARG A 287 44.17 -34.13 -2.69
CA ARG A 287 43.81 -34.81 -1.42
C ARG A 287 42.98 -33.95 -0.46
N THR A 288 42.72 -32.69 -0.82
CA THR A 288 41.89 -31.77 -0.02
C THR A 288 40.45 -32.28 0.02
N GLN A 289 39.86 -32.34 1.20
CA GLN A 289 38.45 -32.75 1.32
C GLN A 289 37.55 -31.69 0.67
N ALA A 290 36.51 -32.13 -0.03
CA ALA A 290 35.49 -31.24 -0.55
C ALA A 290 34.89 -30.40 0.59
N ALA A 291 34.63 -29.12 0.32
CA ALA A 291 34.04 -28.22 1.30
C ALA A 291 32.68 -28.77 1.75
N VAL A 292 32.60 -29.20 3.01
CA VAL A 292 31.36 -29.72 3.59
C VAL A 292 30.45 -28.53 3.92
N ASN A 293 29.24 -28.55 3.36
CA ASN A 293 28.21 -27.58 3.70
C ASN A 293 27.74 -27.86 5.14
N ARG A 294 28.18 -27.05 6.10
CA ARG A 294 27.78 -27.17 7.51
C ARG A 294 26.57 -26.28 7.78
N SER A 295 25.62 -26.77 8.57
CA SER A 295 24.51 -25.96 9.07
C SER A 295 25.02 -24.69 9.74
N LYS A 296 24.28 -23.59 9.57
CA LYS A 296 24.61 -22.32 10.20
C LYS A 296 24.47 -22.46 11.73
N PRO A 297 25.35 -21.82 12.52
CA PRO A 297 25.17 -21.77 13.96
C PRO A 297 23.87 -21.05 14.32
N LEU A 298 23.29 -21.37 15.49
CA LEU A 298 22.15 -20.64 16.04
C LEU A 298 22.53 -19.16 16.21
N SER A 299 21.73 -18.29 15.58
CA SER A 299 21.85 -16.84 15.68
C SER A 299 21.17 -16.35 16.96
N TYR A 300 21.86 -15.56 17.77
CA TYR A 300 21.32 -14.97 18.98
C TYR A 300 21.37 -13.45 18.89
N ARG A 301 20.29 -12.78 19.25
CA ARG A 301 20.17 -11.33 19.22
C ARG A 301 20.09 -10.78 20.64
N ALA A 302 20.89 -9.75 20.92
CA ALA A 302 20.87 -8.98 22.15
C ALA A 302 20.34 -7.57 21.86
N ASP A 303 19.18 -7.25 22.41
CA ASP A 303 18.54 -5.93 22.35
C ASP A 303 18.90 -5.05 23.58
N GLY A 304 19.47 -5.65 24.62
CA GLY A 304 19.88 -4.98 25.85
C GLY A 304 21.07 -5.67 26.55
N PRO A 305 21.59 -5.07 27.64
CA PRO A 305 22.67 -5.66 28.42
C PRO A 305 22.23 -6.98 29.07
N ASN A 306 23.19 -7.86 29.34
CA ASN A 306 22.99 -9.12 30.07
C ASN A 306 22.01 -10.12 29.42
N GLN A 307 21.88 -10.07 28.09
CA GLN A 307 21.09 -11.05 27.32
C GLN A 307 21.95 -12.11 26.63
N VAL A 308 23.10 -11.69 26.08
CA VAL A 308 24.05 -12.60 25.43
C VAL A 308 25.47 -12.21 25.81
N TRP A 309 26.18 -13.13 26.45
CA TRP A 309 27.60 -13.01 26.75
C TRP A 309 28.42 -13.89 25.82
N SER A 310 29.60 -13.41 25.43
CA SER A 310 30.65 -14.17 24.77
C SER A 310 31.79 -14.35 25.77
N TRP A 311 32.40 -15.52 25.82
CA TRP A 311 33.57 -15.73 26.65
C TRP A 311 34.60 -16.63 25.98
N ASP A 312 35.84 -16.46 26.39
CA ASP A 312 36.98 -17.22 25.89
C ASP A 312 38.17 -17.11 26.87
N ILE A 313 39.20 -17.92 26.63
CA ILE A 313 40.41 -17.99 27.44
C ILE A 313 41.61 -17.61 26.56
N THR A 314 42.48 -16.73 27.06
CA THR A 314 43.72 -16.39 26.37
C THR A 314 44.95 -16.61 27.25
N TYR A 315 46.05 -16.99 26.62
CA TYR A 315 47.31 -17.24 27.30
C TYR A 315 48.07 -15.93 27.51
N LEU A 316 48.52 -15.72 28.74
CA LEU A 316 49.43 -14.68 29.16
C LEU A 316 50.81 -15.32 29.37
N ALA A 317 51.79 -14.95 28.54
CA ALA A 317 53.15 -15.49 28.68
C ALA A 317 53.76 -15.07 30.02
N SER A 318 54.38 -16.02 30.72
CA SER A 318 55.27 -15.72 31.85
C SER A 318 56.64 -15.27 31.34
N THR A 319 57.45 -14.67 32.21
CA THR A 319 58.90 -14.49 31.97
C THR A 319 59.64 -15.81 31.85
N VAL A 320 59.07 -16.92 32.36
CA VAL A 320 59.60 -18.27 32.22
C VAL A 320 59.09 -18.90 30.93
N LYS A 321 60.00 -19.27 30.03
CA LYS A 321 59.67 -19.86 28.73
C LYS A 321 58.89 -21.18 28.91
N GLY A 322 57.72 -21.25 28.28
CA GLY A 322 56.84 -22.43 28.35
C GLY A 322 55.85 -22.41 29.52
N GLN A 323 55.94 -21.44 30.44
CA GLN A 323 54.95 -21.21 31.47
C GLN A 323 53.97 -20.12 31.03
N PHE A 324 52.68 -20.34 31.27
CA PHE A 324 51.61 -19.40 30.93
C PHE A 324 50.66 -19.22 32.10
N TYR A 325 50.06 -18.04 32.18
CA TYR A 325 48.85 -17.81 32.95
C TYR A 325 47.65 -17.76 32.02
N TYR A 326 46.49 -18.13 32.53
CA TYR A 326 45.27 -18.30 31.76
C TYR A 326 44.27 -17.22 32.17
N LEU A 327 43.99 -16.30 31.24
CA LEU A 327 43.02 -15.23 31.44
C LEU A 327 41.67 -15.65 30.87
N TYR A 328 40.70 -15.78 31.76
CA TYR A 328 39.30 -16.00 31.45
C TYR A 328 38.63 -14.65 31.30
N MET A 329 37.88 -14.41 30.23
CA MET A 329 37.14 -13.16 30.04
C MET A 329 35.72 -13.43 29.54
N PHE A 330 34.76 -12.78 30.18
CA PHE A 330 33.35 -12.74 29.78
C PHE A 330 33.02 -11.31 29.33
N GLU A 331 32.48 -11.20 28.13
CA GLU A 331 32.08 -9.95 27.49
C GLU A 331 30.58 -9.96 27.17
N ASP A 332 29.86 -8.91 27.54
CA ASP A 332 28.51 -8.68 27.06
C ASP A 332 28.54 -8.18 25.61
N ILE A 333 27.95 -8.92 24.67
CA ILE A 333 28.04 -8.59 23.24
C ILE A 333 27.23 -7.33 22.88
N TYR A 334 26.24 -6.94 23.68
CA TYR A 334 25.45 -5.75 23.41
C TYR A 334 26.25 -4.48 23.70
N SER A 335 26.92 -4.47 24.86
CA SER A 335 27.62 -3.30 25.37
C SER A 335 29.13 -3.33 25.16
N ARG A 336 29.68 -4.45 24.72
CA ARG A 336 31.13 -4.75 24.71
C ARG A 336 31.75 -4.75 26.11
N LYS A 337 30.98 -4.67 27.20
CA LYS A 337 31.53 -4.56 28.55
C LYS A 337 32.13 -5.89 28.96
N ILE A 338 33.33 -5.88 29.53
CA ILE A 338 33.88 -7.03 30.23
C ILE A 338 33.13 -7.16 31.55
N VAL A 339 32.25 -8.15 31.65
CA VAL A 339 31.42 -8.45 32.83
C VAL A 339 32.13 -9.39 33.82
N GLY A 340 33.15 -10.08 33.35
CA GLY A 340 33.90 -11.07 34.13
C GLY A 340 35.32 -11.26 33.65
N TYR A 341 36.26 -11.37 34.59
CA TYR A 341 37.63 -11.75 34.26
C TYR A 341 38.34 -12.36 35.47
N GLU A 342 39.17 -13.37 35.24
CA GLU A 342 40.12 -13.90 36.24
C GLU A 342 41.37 -14.47 35.57
N VAL A 343 42.48 -14.48 36.30
CA VAL A 343 43.75 -15.07 35.85
C VAL A 343 44.13 -16.22 36.78
N HIS A 344 44.44 -17.37 36.20
CA HIS A 344 44.80 -18.61 36.89
C HIS A 344 46.09 -19.22 36.33
N GLU A 345 46.73 -20.11 37.09
CA GLU A 345 47.96 -20.81 36.68
C GLU A 345 47.70 -22.03 35.78
N GLN A 346 46.46 -22.50 35.76
CA GLN A 346 46.05 -23.64 34.96
C GLN A 346 44.68 -23.42 34.34
N GLU A 347 44.47 -24.06 33.20
CA GLU A 347 43.21 -24.05 32.49
C GLU A 347 42.25 -25.10 33.08
N CYS A 348 41.27 -24.66 33.88
CA CYS A 348 40.26 -25.50 34.51
C CYS A 348 38.82 -24.98 34.27
N GLY A 349 37.88 -25.91 34.08
CA GLY A 349 36.45 -25.60 33.93
C GLY A 349 35.78 -25.14 35.23
N GLU A 350 36.28 -25.56 36.39
CA GLU A 350 35.75 -25.13 37.69
C GLU A 350 35.99 -23.64 37.94
N TYR A 351 37.10 -23.09 37.46
CA TYR A 351 37.36 -21.66 37.53
C TYR A 351 36.37 -20.87 36.67
N ALA A 352 36.04 -21.34 35.47
CA ALA A 352 35.01 -20.72 34.63
C ALA A 352 33.63 -20.78 35.30
N ALA A 353 33.26 -21.93 35.88
CA ALA A 353 32.00 -22.13 36.60
C ALA A 353 31.86 -21.20 37.81
N ALA A 354 32.92 -21.07 38.62
CA ALA A 354 32.90 -20.17 39.77
C ALA A 354 32.86 -18.70 39.34
N LEU A 355 33.58 -18.34 38.26
CA LEU A 355 33.60 -16.99 37.72
C LEU A 355 32.24 -16.58 37.14
N ILE A 356 31.56 -17.42 36.34
CA ILE A 356 30.26 -17.07 35.76
C ILE A 356 29.23 -16.78 36.86
N GLN A 357 29.22 -17.57 37.94
CA GLN A 357 28.34 -17.34 39.09
C GLN A 357 28.60 -15.97 39.74
N ARG A 358 29.87 -15.62 39.98
CA ARG A 358 30.25 -14.29 40.51
C ARG A 358 29.83 -13.16 39.57
N CYS A 359 29.99 -13.35 38.27
CA CYS A 359 29.59 -12.36 37.26
C CYS A 359 28.10 -12.10 37.30
N MET A 360 27.26 -13.15 37.32
CA MET A 360 25.81 -12.98 37.39
C MET A 360 25.36 -12.24 38.64
N LEU A 361 25.99 -12.50 39.79
CA LEU A 361 25.70 -11.79 41.03
C LEU A 361 26.06 -10.31 40.93
N ARG A 362 27.25 -10.00 40.40
CA ARG A 362 27.73 -8.62 40.22
C ARG A 362 26.88 -7.84 39.23
N GLU A 363 26.48 -8.48 38.13
CA GLU A 363 25.62 -7.88 37.09
C GLU A 363 24.13 -7.95 37.42
N GLN A 364 23.77 -8.54 38.58
CA GLN A 364 22.39 -8.67 39.09
C GLN A 364 21.43 -9.33 38.08
N CYS A 365 21.91 -10.31 37.32
CA CYS A 365 21.21 -10.91 36.19
C CYS A 365 20.81 -12.39 36.40
N PHE A 366 20.68 -12.84 37.66
CA PHE A 366 20.36 -14.24 38.01
C PHE A 366 18.99 -14.71 37.50
N ASN A 367 18.03 -13.80 37.37
CA ASN A 367 16.65 -14.11 36.95
C ASN A 367 16.34 -13.69 35.50
N THR A 368 17.36 -13.31 34.73
CA THR A 368 17.19 -12.93 33.33
C THR A 368 17.69 -14.04 32.42
N PRO A 369 16.94 -14.42 31.37
CA PRO A 369 17.41 -15.38 30.38
C PRO A 369 18.74 -14.89 29.76
N LEU A 370 19.82 -15.61 30.05
CA LEU A 370 21.16 -15.30 29.56
C LEU A 370 21.61 -16.42 28.62
N VAL A 371 22.13 -16.03 27.47
CA VAL A 371 22.85 -16.94 26.57
C VAL A 371 24.34 -16.73 26.76
N LEU A 372 25.08 -17.81 27.02
CA LEU A 372 26.53 -17.78 27.07
C LEU A 372 27.11 -18.47 25.84
N HIS A 373 27.80 -17.71 25.01
CA HIS A 373 28.47 -18.19 23.82
C HIS A 373 29.96 -18.40 24.04
N SER A 374 30.48 -19.53 23.57
CA SER A 374 31.92 -19.81 23.57
C SER A 374 32.37 -20.65 22.39
N ASP A 375 33.69 -20.78 22.28
CA ASP A 375 34.29 -21.73 21.38
C ASP A 375 34.12 -23.19 21.87
N ASN A 376 34.80 -24.11 21.19
CA ASN A 376 34.75 -25.55 21.45
C ASN A 376 35.88 -26.09 22.34
N GLY A 377 36.57 -25.22 23.10
CA GLY A 377 37.69 -25.57 23.96
C GLY A 377 37.34 -26.57 25.08
N ALA A 378 38.36 -27.17 25.66
CA ALA A 378 38.20 -28.18 26.71
C ALA A 378 37.48 -27.63 27.96
N PRO A 379 37.80 -26.44 28.49
CA PRO A 379 37.09 -25.88 29.65
C PRO A 379 35.63 -25.57 29.36
N MET A 380 35.34 -25.07 28.16
CA MET A 380 33.99 -24.74 27.69
C MET A 380 33.08 -25.97 27.66
N LYS A 381 33.67 -27.16 27.47
CA LYS A 381 32.95 -28.44 27.43
C LYS A 381 32.98 -29.22 28.74
N SER A 382 33.67 -28.73 29.76
CA SER A 382 33.81 -29.41 31.03
C SER A 382 32.45 -29.69 31.69
N LEU A 383 32.36 -30.81 32.42
CA LEU A 383 31.14 -31.16 33.17
C LEU A 383 30.80 -30.13 34.24
N ALA A 384 31.82 -29.61 34.94
CA ALA A 384 31.66 -28.57 35.95
C ALA A 384 31.02 -27.30 35.35
N MET A 385 31.48 -26.85 34.18
CA MET A 385 30.90 -25.69 33.51
C MET A 385 29.45 -25.97 33.09
N LYS A 386 29.18 -27.11 32.44
CA LYS A 386 27.81 -27.47 32.02
C LYS A 386 26.83 -27.53 33.17
N ALA A 387 27.18 -28.23 34.25
CA ALA A 387 26.34 -28.36 35.43
C ALA A 387 26.04 -26.99 36.06
N LYS A 388 27.03 -26.10 36.11
CA LYS A 388 26.85 -24.74 36.63
C LYS A 388 25.96 -23.88 35.73
N LEU A 389 26.07 -24.00 34.41
CA LEU A 389 25.17 -23.28 33.49
C LEU A 389 23.72 -23.74 33.64
N GLU A 390 23.50 -25.04 33.80
CA GLU A 390 22.16 -25.61 34.06
C GLU A 390 21.60 -25.12 35.40
N GLU A 391 22.41 -25.13 36.47
CA GLU A 391 22.03 -24.62 37.80
C GLU A 391 21.62 -23.14 37.75
N LEU A 392 22.33 -22.33 36.96
CA LEU A 392 22.10 -20.89 36.82
C LEU A 392 21.03 -20.55 35.76
N GLY A 393 20.44 -21.54 35.09
CA GLY A 393 19.46 -21.30 34.02
C GLY A 393 20.04 -20.61 32.78
N ILE A 394 21.36 -20.70 32.54
CA ILE A 394 22.03 -20.10 31.39
C ILE A 394 21.92 -21.04 30.19
N THR A 395 21.52 -20.50 29.03
CA THR A 395 21.53 -21.23 27.76
C THR A 395 22.94 -21.24 27.16
N ALA A 396 23.55 -22.42 27.06
CA ALA A 396 24.86 -22.59 26.44
C ALA A 396 24.76 -22.55 24.89
N SER A 397 25.64 -21.77 24.27
CA SER A 397 25.81 -21.66 22.83
C SER A 397 27.27 -21.95 22.47
N LEU A 398 27.52 -22.89 21.56
CA LEU A 398 28.88 -23.24 21.13
C LEU A 398 29.11 -22.91 19.66
N SER A 399 30.34 -22.48 19.34
CA SER A 399 30.79 -22.34 17.96
C SER A 399 30.72 -23.66 17.19
N ARG A 400 30.89 -23.63 15.86
CA ARG A 400 31.02 -24.88 15.11
C ARG A 400 32.39 -25.53 15.37
N PRO A 401 32.48 -26.87 15.44
CA PRO A 401 33.77 -27.55 15.58
C PRO A 401 34.73 -27.15 14.46
N ARG A 402 35.95 -26.73 14.82
CA ARG A 402 37.02 -26.33 13.88
C ARG A 402 36.71 -25.08 13.04
N VAL A 403 35.96 -24.12 13.61
CA VAL A 403 35.74 -22.78 13.02
C VAL A 403 36.07 -21.74 14.10
N SER A 404 37.27 -21.16 14.07
CA SER A 404 37.69 -20.12 15.03
C SER A 404 36.83 -18.86 14.93
N ASN A 405 36.45 -18.49 13.70
CA ASN A 405 35.79 -17.22 13.37
C ASN A 405 34.35 -17.06 13.91
N ASP A 406 33.81 -18.07 14.59
CA ASP A 406 32.44 -18.05 15.12
C ASP A 406 32.36 -17.35 16.51
N ASN A 407 33.49 -16.92 17.11
CA ASN A 407 33.53 -16.11 18.35
C ASN A 407 34.19 -14.72 18.17
N PRO A 408 33.70 -13.87 17.23
CA PRO A 408 34.38 -12.64 16.82
C PRO A 408 34.51 -11.57 17.90
N PHE A 409 33.66 -11.60 18.93
CA PHE A 409 33.65 -10.59 19.99
C PHE A 409 34.85 -10.76 20.94
N SER A 410 35.00 -11.96 21.51
CA SER A 410 36.16 -12.32 22.34
C SER A 410 37.49 -12.15 21.59
N GLU A 411 37.55 -12.51 20.29
CA GLU A 411 38.75 -12.30 19.47
C GLU A 411 39.12 -10.81 19.34
N SER A 412 38.14 -9.94 19.07
CA SER A 412 38.34 -8.49 18.97
C SER A 412 38.79 -7.89 20.31
N LEU A 413 38.22 -8.38 21.42
CA LEU A 413 38.60 -7.99 22.76
C LEU A 413 40.06 -8.36 23.06
N PHE A 414 40.47 -9.60 22.79
CA PHE A 414 41.86 -10.03 23.01
C PHE A 414 42.86 -9.33 22.09
N LYS A 415 42.45 -8.97 20.87
CA LYS A 415 43.27 -8.10 20.02
C LYS A 415 43.48 -6.75 20.70
N THR A 416 42.43 -6.14 21.25
CA THR A 416 42.54 -4.87 21.98
C THR A 416 43.44 -4.99 23.21
N LEU A 417 43.33 -6.09 23.96
CA LEU A 417 44.18 -6.43 25.10
C LEU A 417 45.68 -6.45 24.72
N LYS A 418 46.03 -7.24 23.69
CA LYS A 418 47.43 -7.53 23.32
C LYS A 418 48.13 -6.40 22.56
N TYR A 419 47.38 -5.53 21.89
CA TYR A 419 47.94 -4.41 21.12
C TYR A 419 48.26 -3.17 21.98
N ARG A 420 47.89 -3.16 23.26
CA ARG A 420 48.15 -2.03 24.15
C ARG A 420 49.66 -1.81 24.34
N PRO A 421 50.15 -0.56 24.33
CA PRO A 421 51.57 -0.27 24.58
C PRO A 421 52.09 -0.78 25.93
N GLN A 422 51.21 -0.88 26.92
CA GLN A 422 51.49 -1.38 28.26
C GLN A 422 51.53 -2.91 28.34
N TRP A 423 51.25 -3.63 27.26
CA TRP A 423 51.34 -5.09 27.22
C TRP A 423 52.79 -5.55 27.41
N PRO A 424 53.08 -6.43 28.38
CA PRO A 424 54.45 -6.85 28.66
C PRO A 424 54.94 -7.81 27.57
N LYS A 425 55.77 -7.30 26.65
CA LYS A 425 56.35 -8.11 25.55
C LYS A 425 57.23 -9.27 26.04
N SER A 426 57.88 -9.12 27.19
CA SER A 426 58.71 -10.14 27.83
C SER A 426 57.93 -11.11 28.72
N GLY A 427 56.59 -10.99 28.77
CA GLY A 427 55.74 -11.76 29.67
C GLY A 427 55.61 -11.17 31.07
N PHE A 428 54.72 -11.76 31.85
CA PHE A 428 54.41 -11.39 33.23
C PHE A 428 55.35 -12.10 34.20
N SER A 429 55.89 -11.36 35.18
CA SER A 429 56.84 -11.91 36.17
C SER A 429 56.18 -12.77 37.25
N SER A 430 54.90 -12.57 37.52
CA SER A 430 54.14 -13.34 38.50
C SER A 430 52.64 -13.36 38.20
N LEU A 431 51.92 -14.32 38.78
CA LEU A 431 50.46 -14.40 38.71
C LEU A 431 49.80 -13.13 39.27
N ALA A 432 50.33 -12.60 40.37
CA ALA A 432 49.84 -11.37 40.98
C ALA A 432 50.01 -10.17 40.03
N GLY A 433 51.17 -10.05 39.38
CA GLY A 433 51.42 -9.00 38.39
C GLY A 433 50.50 -9.11 37.16
N ALA A 434 50.21 -10.33 36.71
CA ALA A 434 49.23 -10.56 35.65
C ALA A 434 47.81 -10.14 36.07
N ARG A 435 47.38 -10.51 37.29
CA ARG A 435 46.07 -10.11 37.83
C ARG A 435 45.91 -8.59 37.95
N GLU A 436 46.91 -7.91 38.52
CA GLU A 436 46.90 -6.46 38.69
C GLU A 436 46.84 -5.74 37.33
N TRP A 437 47.63 -6.20 36.36
CA TRP A 437 47.62 -5.63 35.02
C TRP A 437 46.27 -5.81 34.33
N VAL A 438 45.67 -7.01 34.42
CA VAL A 438 44.36 -7.30 33.83
C VAL A 438 43.29 -6.44 34.50
N GLU A 439 43.29 -6.31 35.83
CA GLU A 439 42.35 -5.43 36.53
C GLU A 439 42.42 -3.99 36.05
N LYS A 440 43.64 -3.43 35.93
CA LYS A 440 43.86 -2.08 35.37
C LYS A 440 43.35 -1.99 33.93
N PHE A 441 43.59 -3.01 33.12
CA PHE A 441 43.10 -3.07 31.75
C PHE A 441 41.57 -3.08 31.71
N VAL A 442 40.90 -3.91 32.50
CA VAL A 442 39.44 -4.03 32.48
C VAL A 442 38.78 -2.73 32.90
N LYS A 443 39.29 -2.08 33.96
CA LYS A 443 38.80 -0.75 34.38
C LYS A 443 38.91 0.27 33.25
N TRP A 444 40.09 0.39 32.65
CA TRP A 444 40.31 1.28 31.51
C TRP A 444 39.39 0.93 30.32
N TYR A 445 39.27 -0.36 29.99
CA TYR A 445 38.49 -0.79 28.84
C TYR A 445 36.99 -0.52 29.03
N ASN A 446 36.45 -0.80 30.22
CA ASN A 446 35.04 -0.56 30.50
C ASN A 446 34.71 0.93 30.63
N ASP A 447 35.54 1.72 31.31
CA ASP A 447 35.17 3.07 31.71
C ASP A 447 35.71 4.17 30.79
N GLU A 448 36.92 3.97 30.23
CA GLU A 448 37.63 5.01 29.50
C GLU A 448 37.68 4.75 27.98
N HIS A 449 37.93 3.51 27.56
CA HIS A 449 38.10 3.15 26.16
C HIS A 449 36.88 3.54 25.32
N LYS A 450 37.12 4.20 24.19
CA LYS A 450 36.07 4.68 23.29
C LYS A 450 35.91 3.66 22.16
N HIS A 451 34.96 2.75 22.31
CA HIS A 451 34.84 1.60 21.44
C HIS A 451 34.24 1.99 20.08
N SER A 452 34.93 1.67 18.98
CA SER A 452 34.55 2.13 17.64
C SER A 452 33.19 1.61 17.18
N GLN A 453 32.87 0.34 17.51
CA GLN A 453 31.57 -0.28 17.20
C GLN A 453 30.41 0.26 18.06
N LEU A 454 30.68 1.13 19.03
CA LEU A 454 29.67 1.77 19.90
C LEU A 454 29.59 3.27 19.64
N ASN A 455 29.96 3.72 18.44
CA ASN A 455 30.10 5.14 18.11
C ASN A 455 30.95 5.91 19.14
N PHE A 456 32.02 5.24 19.63
CA PHE A 456 32.99 5.80 20.56
C PHE A 456 32.39 6.17 21.92
N VAL A 457 31.34 5.49 22.37
CA VAL A 457 30.92 5.45 23.78
C VAL A 457 31.74 4.36 24.50
N SER A 458 31.97 4.49 25.81
CA SER A 458 32.66 3.41 26.53
C SER A 458 31.74 2.21 26.76
N PRO A 459 32.28 0.99 26.83
CA PRO A 459 31.48 -0.20 27.09
C PRO A 459 30.61 -0.09 28.35
N GLY A 460 31.15 0.44 29.44
CA GLY A 460 30.41 0.68 30.69
C GLY A 460 29.28 1.69 30.54
N GLN A 461 29.49 2.77 29.78
CA GLN A 461 28.45 3.76 29.49
C GLN A 461 27.30 3.16 28.66
N ARG A 462 27.61 2.34 27.66
CA ARG A 462 26.59 1.64 26.87
C ARG A 462 25.85 0.60 27.70
N HIS A 463 26.55 -0.12 28.55
CA HIS A 463 25.95 -1.11 29.44
C HIS A 463 24.96 -0.48 30.43
N ALA A 464 25.30 0.70 30.96
CA ALA A 464 24.41 1.52 31.77
C ALA A 464 23.34 2.30 30.95
N GLN A 465 23.27 2.06 29.63
CA GLN A 465 22.32 2.68 28.70
C GLN A 465 22.37 4.22 28.66
N LEU A 466 23.55 4.80 28.92
CA LEU A 466 23.78 6.25 28.90
C LEU A 466 24.18 6.78 27.50
N ASP A 467 24.33 5.90 26.54
CA ASP A 467 24.89 6.19 25.22
C ASP A 467 24.01 7.13 24.38
N ASN A 468 22.67 6.98 24.45
CA ASN A 468 21.72 7.89 23.80
C ASN A 468 21.98 9.36 24.17
N ALA A 469 22.06 9.65 25.46
CA ALA A 469 22.28 11.01 25.96
C ALA A 469 23.67 11.55 25.59
N ILE A 470 24.71 10.71 25.69
CA ILE A 470 26.08 11.07 25.33
C ILE A 470 26.18 11.40 23.84
N LEU A 471 25.58 10.58 22.98
CA LEU A 471 25.65 10.72 21.54
C LEU A 471 24.79 11.91 21.04
N ALA A 472 23.62 12.15 21.64
CA ALA A 472 22.83 13.35 21.38
C ALA A 472 23.63 14.63 21.66
N LYS A 473 24.28 14.72 22.84
CA LYS A 473 25.14 15.86 23.19
C LYS A 473 26.32 16.02 22.21
N ARG A 474 26.91 14.92 21.74
CA ARG A 474 27.99 14.97 20.72
C ARG A 474 27.47 15.49 19.38
N LYS A 475 26.28 15.09 18.97
CA LYS A 475 25.63 15.58 17.75
C LYS A 475 25.44 17.09 17.81
N GLU A 476 24.91 17.61 18.91
CA GLU A 476 24.75 19.06 19.14
C GLU A 476 26.07 19.82 19.00
N VAL A 477 27.15 19.32 19.62
CA VAL A 477 28.48 19.94 19.52
C VAL A 477 29.00 19.94 18.09
N LEU A 478 28.84 18.84 17.35
CA LEU A 478 29.28 18.74 15.96
C LEU A 478 28.48 19.65 15.03
N GLU A 479 27.17 19.76 15.23
CA GLU A 479 26.31 20.65 14.45
C GLU A 479 26.61 22.12 14.76
N ALA A 480 26.80 22.48 16.03
CA ALA A 480 27.23 23.82 16.41
C ALA A 480 28.60 24.17 15.80
N ALA A 481 29.54 23.22 15.75
CA ALA A 481 30.83 23.42 15.09
C ALA A 481 30.67 23.59 13.58
N LYS A 482 29.82 22.77 12.93
CA LYS A 482 29.51 22.86 11.50
C LYS A 482 28.90 24.21 11.14
N ALA A 483 27.94 24.69 11.94
CA ALA A 483 27.33 26.00 11.76
C ALA A 483 28.34 27.16 11.85
N ARG A 484 29.34 27.06 12.75
CA ARG A 484 30.37 28.11 12.90
C ARG A 484 31.34 28.20 11.72
N ARG A 485 31.67 27.08 11.04
CA ARG A 485 32.62 27.10 9.92
C ARG A 485 32.25 26.09 8.82
N PRO A 486 31.16 26.30 8.07
CA PRO A 486 30.62 25.30 7.14
C PRO A 486 31.64 24.79 6.10
N THR A 487 32.60 25.63 5.70
CA THR A 487 33.67 25.28 4.74
C THR A 487 34.59 24.15 5.17
N ARG A 488 34.63 23.76 6.46
CA ARG A 488 35.40 22.60 6.95
C ARG A 488 34.68 21.27 6.75
N TRP A 489 33.38 21.27 6.41
CA TRP A 489 32.57 20.07 6.24
C TRP A 489 32.15 19.89 4.78
N SER A 490 32.54 18.76 4.18
CA SER A 490 32.10 18.37 2.83
C SER A 490 30.83 17.51 2.84
N LYS A 491 30.39 17.06 4.03
CA LYS A 491 29.26 16.15 4.25
C LYS A 491 28.55 16.50 5.57
N ASP A 492 27.55 15.71 5.93
CA ASP A 492 26.92 15.78 7.25
C ASP A 492 27.87 15.43 8.39
N VAL A 493 27.48 15.84 9.60
CA VAL A 493 28.24 15.52 10.79
C VAL A 493 28.31 14.01 10.97
N ARG A 494 29.34 13.58 11.70
CA ARG A 494 29.55 12.16 12.01
C ARG A 494 28.28 11.53 12.62
N ASN A 495 28.00 10.29 12.24
CA ASN A 495 26.94 9.50 12.86
C ASN A 495 27.12 9.45 14.40
N CYS A 496 26.12 9.97 15.10
CA CYS A 496 25.99 10.01 16.55
C CYS A 496 24.65 9.38 16.98
N GLU A 497 24.21 8.33 16.30
CA GLU A 497 23.05 7.54 16.68
C GLU A 497 23.49 6.40 17.59
N ALA A 498 22.65 6.07 18.57
CA ALA A 498 22.89 4.91 19.42
C ALA A 498 22.85 3.63 18.59
N VAL A 499 23.74 2.70 18.91
CA VAL A 499 23.78 1.41 18.24
C VAL A 499 22.53 0.62 18.64
N GLY A 500 21.94 -0.11 17.71
CA GLY A 500 20.77 -0.94 17.96
C GLY A 500 21.11 -2.28 18.60
N ALA A 501 20.28 -3.28 18.30
CA ALA A 501 20.52 -4.66 18.70
C ALA A 501 21.80 -5.23 18.07
N VAL A 502 22.46 -6.14 18.78
CA VAL A 502 23.65 -6.85 18.31
C VAL A 502 23.32 -8.31 18.12
N THR A 503 23.68 -8.86 16.97
CA THR A 503 23.46 -10.28 16.67
C THR A 503 24.78 -11.03 16.69
N LEU A 504 24.83 -12.12 17.44
CA LEU A 504 25.84 -13.16 17.37
C LEU A 504 25.52 -14.08 16.19
N ASN A 505 26.47 -14.24 15.27
CA ASN A 505 26.31 -14.99 14.03
C ASN A 505 25.10 -14.50 13.20
N PRO A 506 25.12 -13.24 12.72
CA PRO A 506 24.01 -12.70 11.96
C PRO A 506 23.71 -13.58 10.76
N ASP A 507 22.47 -14.02 10.65
CA ASP A 507 21.98 -14.55 9.39
C ASP A 507 22.24 -13.51 8.31
N LYS A 508 22.74 -13.95 7.14
CA LYS A 508 22.72 -13.10 5.94
C LYS A 508 21.33 -12.50 5.90
N ALA A 509 21.23 -11.18 6.04
CA ALA A 509 19.97 -10.47 6.08
C ALA A 509 19.09 -11.06 4.97
N PRO A 510 17.82 -11.43 5.26
CA PRO A 510 16.91 -11.73 4.17
C PRO A 510 17.00 -10.52 3.25
N ILE A 511 17.39 -10.77 2.00
CA ILE A 511 17.30 -9.78 0.94
C ILE A 511 15.91 -9.17 1.11
N GLU A 512 15.84 -7.87 1.43
CA GLU A 512 14.57 -7.19 1.68
C GLU A 512 13.62 -7.52 0.54
N GLY A 513 12.56 -8.27 0.86
CA GLY A 513 11.54 -8.66 -0.11
C GLY A 513 11.17 -10.12 -0.17
N VAL A 514 10.88 -10.79 0.97
CA VAL A 514 9.84 -11.84 0.99
C VAL A 514 9.14 -11.80 2.34
N ILE A 515 8.01 -11.09 2.41
CA ILE A 515 7.03 -11.23 3.48
C ILE A 515 6.24 -12.50 3.15
N ASN A 516 6.51 -13.61 3.83
CA ASN A 516 5.59 -14.74 3.87
C ASN A 516 4.65 -14.52 5.06
N ALA A 517 3.41 -14.10 4.74
CA ALA A 517 2.29 -14.20 5.66
C ALA A 517 1.76 -15.64 5.66
N ALA A 518 1.21 -16.01 6.81
CA ALA A 518 0.75 -17.33 7.25
C ALA A 518 -0.19 -18.08 6.29
#